data_AF-A0A9Q3Q114-F1
#
_entry.id   AF-A0A9Q3Q114-F1
#
_cell.length_a   1.000
_cell.length_b   1.000
_cell.length_c   1.000
_cell.angle_alpha   90.00
_cell.angle_beta   90.00
_cell.angle_gamma   90.00
#
_symmetry.space_group_name_H-M   'P 1'
#
loop_
_entity.id
_entity.type
_entity.pdbx_description
1 polymer ?
#
loop_
_entity_poly.entity_id
_entity_poly.type
_entity_poly.pdbx_seq_one_letter_code
_entity_poly.pdbx_strand_id
1 'polypeptide(L)'
;MSSTGNQNRRKLDLDFEDEEEFQINLLINDLKPPFLDGCLIFTKKLEPVNPINDPPADMAIFSKKGRLLVCEKRLKKEHEKAAAKVAALGDTTLGNPTGVKEEPKVDGNLLT
;
A
#
# COMPACT_ATOMS: atom_id res chain seq x y z
N MET A 1 -8.76 -45.56 -55.49
CA MET A 1 -9.31 -44.47 -54.66
C MET A 1 -8.21 -44.03 -53.70
N SER A 2 -7.79 -42.76 -53.80
CA SER A 2 -6.96 -41.92 -52.89
C SER A 2 -5.73 -42.51 -52.18
N SER A 3 -4.49 -42.08 -52.50
CA SER A 3 -3.78 -40.85 -52.02
C SER A 3 -3.54 -40.87 -50.50
N THR A 4 -2.33 -40.92 -49.93
CA THR A 4 -1.22 -39.93 -49.93
C THR A 4 -0.17 -40.51 -48.94
N GLY A 5 1.12 -40.72 -49.23
CA GLY A 5 2.16 -39.71 -49.44
C GLY A 5 2.73 -39.21 -48.09
N ASN A 6 3.71 -39.90 -47.49
CA ASN A 6 4.43 -39.37 -46.31
C ASN A 6 5.90 -39.10 -46.66
N GLN A 7 6.25 -37.82 -46.73
CA GLN A 7 7.55 -37.31 -47.14
C GLN A 7 8.52 -37.22 -45.96
N ASN A 8 9.76 -37.68 -46.20
CA ASN A 8 11.03 -37.30 -45.59
C ASN A 8 10.97 -36.26 -44.46
N ARG A 9 10.92 -36.71 -43.19
CA ARG A 9 11.40 -35.89 -42.08
C ARG A 9 12.92 -35.93 -42.08
N ARG A 10 13.53 -34.82 -42.53
CA ARG A 10 14.95 -34.53 -42.37
C ARG A 10 15.31 -34.78 -40.91
N LYS A 11 16.26 -35.67 -40.65
CA LYS A 11 16.91 -35.76 -39.34
C LYS A 11 17.63 -34.43 -39.15
N LEU A 12 17.19 -33.66 -38.17
CA LEU A 12 17.94 -32.53 -37.65
C LEU A 12 18.88 -33.15 -36.62
N ASP A 13 20.19 -33.11 -36.90
CA ASP A 13 21.21 -33.42 -35.88
C ASP A 13 21.07 -32.38 -34.76
N LEU A 14 20.98 -32.87 -33.52
CA LEU A 14 20.84 -32.07 -32.29
C LEU A 14 22.11 -32.24 -31.45
N ASP A 15 23.26 -32.10 -32.08
CA ASP A 15 24.55 -32.12 -31.39
C ASP A 15 24.84 -30.70 -30.91
N PHE A 16 24.29 -30.36 -29.74
CA PHE A 16 24.68 -29.18 -28.96
C PHE A 16 25.76 -29.59 -27.95
N GLU A 17 26.94 -29.95 -28.45
CA GLU A 17 28.15 -29.92 -27.63
C GLU A 17 28.77 -28.53 -27.84
N ASP A 18 28.55 -27.61 -26.89
CA ASP A 18 29.39 -26.45 -26.57
C ASP A 18 28.61 -25.44 -25.71
N GLU A 19 28.14 -25.86 -24.54
CA GLU A 19 27.80 -24.92 -23.47
C GLU A 19 28.46 -25.42 -22.18
N GLU A 20 29.79 -25.32 -22.12
CA GLU A 20 30.51 -25.34 -20.85
C GLU A 20 30.05 -24.12 -20.03
N GLU A 21 29.03 -24.33 -19.20
CA GLU A 21 28.52 -23.36 -18.24
C GLU A 21 29.65 -22.91 -17.30
N PHE A 22 30.10 -21.66 -17.44
CA PHE A 22 31.02 -21.04 -16.50
C PHE A 22 30.38 -20.96 -15.10
N GLN A 23 30.76 -21.84 -14.19
CA GLN A 23 30.32 -21.78 -12.80
C GLN A 23 31.02 -20.60 -12.08
N ILE A 24 30.31 -19.49 -11.90
CA ILE A 24 30.80 -18.31 -11.19
C ILE A 24 30.54 -18.49 -9.69
N ASN A 25 31.59 -18.78 -8.92
CA ASN A 25 31.48 -18.89 -7.47
C ASN A 25 31.56 -17.49 -6.83
N LEU A 26 30.45 -17.02 -6.26
CA LEU A 26 30.40 -15.73 -5.56
C LEU A 26 30.69 -15.92 -4.06
N LEU A 27 31.79 -15.33 -3.58
CA LEU A 27 32.07 -15.21 -2.16
C LEU A 27 31.40 -13.94 -1.62
N ILE A 28 30.32 -14.10 -0.86
CA ILE A 28 29.65 -12.99 -0.16
C ILE A 28 30.24 -12.91 1.24
N ASN A 29 30.93 -11.81 1.53
CA ASN A 29 31.31 -11.47 2.89
C ASN A 29 30.14 -10.73 3.55
N ASP A 30 29.35 -11.43 4.35
CA ASP A 30 28.40 -10.81 5.27
C ASP A 30 29.17 -10.16 6.43
N LEU A 31 29.77 -9.00 6.17
CA LEU A 31 30.34 -8.14 7.21
C LEU A 31 29.19 -7.43 7.92
N LYS A 32 28.53 -8.16 8.83
CA LYS A 32 27.58 -7.54 9.75
C LYS A 32 28.40 -6.75 10.76
N PRO A 33 28.25 -5.42 10.77
CA PRO A 33 28.97 -4.62 11.73
C PRO A 33 28.50 -5.00 13.14
N PRO A 34 29.38 -4.95 14.16
CA PRO A 34 29.12 -5.48 15.51
C PRO A 34 27.97 -4.78 16.25
N PHE A 35 27.40 -3.70 15.70
CA PHE A 35 26.15 -3.10 16.18
C PHE A 35 24.88 -3.86 15.75
N LEU A 36 25.00 -4.76 14.77
CA LEU A 36 23.92 -5.59 14.25
C LEU A 36 23.92 -7.00 14.87
N ASP A 37 25.04 -7.43 15.46
CA ASP A 37 25.20 -8.76 16.05
C ASP A 37 24.57 -8.91 17.44
N GLY A 38 23.98 -7.84 18.01
CA GLY A 38 23.24 -7.91 19.27
C GLY A 38 24.08 -8.27 20.52
N CYS A 39 25.35 -8.66 20.35
CA CYS A 39 26.27 -8.99 21.43
C CYS A 39 26.69 -7.77 22.25
N LEU A 40 26.71 -6.58 21.66
CA LEU A 40 27.04 -5.32 22.32
C LEU A 40 25.93 -4.29 22.08
N ILE A 41 25.08 -4.11 23.09
CA ILE A 41 24.05 -3.07 23.10
C ILE A 41 24.74 -1.74 23.43
N PHE A 42 25.08 -0.96 22.40
CA PHE A 42 25.67 0.37 22.58
C PHE A 42 24.68 1.40 23.17
N THR A 43 23.38 1.08 23.17
CA THR A 43 22.37 1.94 23.79
C THR A 43 22.23 1.60 25.28
N LYS A 44 22.47 2.60 26.13
CA LYS A 44 22.16 2.49 27.58
C LYS A 44 20.66 2.37 27.88
N LYS A 45 19.81 2.53 26.85
CA LYS A 45 18.35 2.59 26.98
C LYS A 45 17.77 1.32 26.35
N LEU A 46 17.47 0.35 27.21
CA LEU A 46 16.77 -0.90 26.85
C LEU A 46 15.27 -0.69 26.69
N GLU A 47 14.71 0.28 27.42
CA GLU A 47 13.30 0.60 27.40
C GLU A 47 13.01 1.80 26.48
N PRO A 48 11.86 1.80 25.79
CA PRO A 48 11.43 2.95 25.01
C PRO A 48 11.27 4.17 25.93
N VAL A 49 11.93 5.27 25.55
CA VAL A 49 11.87 6.51 26.33
C VAL A 49 10.54 7.21 26.05
N ASN A 50 9.82 7.53 27.12
CA ASN A 50 8.66 8.39 27.01
C ASN A 50 9.08 9.75 26.43
N PRO A 51 8.47 10.21 25.32
CA PRO A 51 8.84 11.48 24.70
C PRO A 51 8.43 12.71 25.54
N ILE A 52 7.70 12.52 26.64
CA ILE A 52 7.31 13.56 27.57
C ILE A 52 8.11 13.36 28.85
N ASN A 53 8.99 14.31 29.17
CA ASN A 53 9.82 14.28 30.37
C ASN A 53 8.96 14.40 31.65
N ASP A 54 7.97 15.31 31.66
CA ASP A 54 7.10 15.56 32.80
C ASP A 54 5.61 15.45 32.42
N PRO A 55 4.96 14.31 32.69
CA PRO A 55 3.53 14.13 32.41
C PRO A 55 2.56 15.10 33.09
N PRO A 56 2.77 15.57 34.34
CA PRO A 56 1.86 16.51 35.00
C PRO A 56 2.10 17.96 34.60
N ALA A 57 3.13 18.27 33.81
CA ALA A 57 3.38 19.63 33.36
C ALA A 57 2.18 20.16 32.55
N ASP A 58 1.77 21.40 32.80
CA ASP A 58 0.63 22.04 32.15
C ASP A 58 0.75 22.00 30.62
N MET A 59 1.96 22.22 30.10
CA MET A 59 2.25 22.14 28.66
C MET A 59 1.95 20.74 28.09
N ALA A 60 2.29 19.67 28.81
CA ALA A 60 2.01 18.30 28.38
C ALA A 60 0.50 18.00 28.41
N ILE A 61 -0.22 18.51 29.42
CA ILE A 61 -1.66 18.33 29.57
C ILE A 61 -2.42 19.08 28.47
N PHE A 62 -2.09 20.35 28.22
CA PHE A 62 -2.73 21.15 27.18
C PHE A 62 -2.48 20.59 25.78
N SER A 63 -1.26 20.12 25.50
CA SER A 63 -0.94 19.50 24.21
C SER A 63 -1.74 18.21 23.97
N LYS A 64 -1.89 17.36 25.01
CA LYS A 64 -2.71 16.14 24.93
C LYS A 64 -4.19 16.43 24.73
N LYS A 65 -4.75 17.42 25.43
CA LYS A 65 -6.17 17.79 25.31
C LYS A 65 -6.45 18.49 23.97
N GLY A 66 -5.59 19.41 23.55
CA GLY A 66 -5.73 20.15 22.30
C GLY A 66 -5.66 19.26 21.05
N ARG A 67 -4.79 18.23 21.04
CA ARG A 67 -4.65 17.34 19.87
C ARG A 67 -5.93 16.57 19.55
N LEU A 68 -6.71 16.16 20.56
CA LEU A 68 -7.93 15.37 20.36
C LEU A 68 -8.95 16.16 19.54
N LEU A 69 -9.17 17.42 19.91
CA LEU A 69 -10.07 18.34 19.21
C LEU A 69 -9.63 18.54 17.75
N VAL A 70 -8.31 18.71 17.51
CA VAL A 70 -7.78 18.88 16.15
C VAL A 70 -7.98 17.61 15.30
N CYS A 71 -7.70 16.44 15.87
CA CYS A 71 -7.91 15.16 15.20
C CYS A 71 -9.38 14.93 14.84
N GLU A 72 -10.30 15.14 15.79
CA GLU A 72 -11.74 14.99 15.55
C GLU A 72 -12.23 15.92 14.44
N LYS A 73 -11.82 17.19 14.45
CA LYS A 73 -12.18 18.13 13.39
C LYS A 73 -11.64 17.71 12.02
N ARG A 74 -10.42 17.18 11.95
CA ARG A 74 -9.84 16.68 10.69
C ARG A 74 -10.61 15.46 10.17
N LEU A 75 -10.95 14.52 11.06
CA LEU A 75 -11.73 13.34 10.72
C LEU A 75 -13.13 13.69 10.21
N LYS A 76 -13.84 14.60 10.89
CA LYS A 76 -15.15 15.09 10.43
C LYS A 76 -15.05 15.73 9.05
N LYS A 77 -14.06 16.60 8.85
CA LYS A 77 -13.83 17.26 7.55
C LYS A 77 -13.47 16.26 6.44
N GLU A 78 -12.69 15.22 6.74
CA GLU A 78 -12.36 14.17 5.76
C GLU A 78 -13.58 13.30 5.44
N HIS A 79 -14.40 12.97 6.45
CA HIS A 79 -15.64 12.21 6.28
C HIS A 79 -16.68 13.00 5.46
N GLU A 80 -16.89 14.27 5.76
CA GLU A 80 -17.78 15.16 5.00
C GLU A 80 -17.30 15.30 3.54
N LYS A 81 -15.99 15.44 3.31
CA LYS A 81 -15.43 15.48 1.96
C LYS A 81 -15.62 14.16 1.22
N ALA A 82 -15.48 13.03 1.89
CA ALA A 82 -15.70 11.71 1.27
C ALA A 82 -17.19 11.53 0.92
N ALA A 83 -18.09 11.87 1.85
CA ALA A 83 -19.53 11.84 1.61
C ALA A 83 -19.95 12.78 0.46
N ALA A 84 -19.42 14.01 0.42
CA ALA A 84 -19.67 14.95 -0.66
C ALA A 84 -19.16 14.43 -2.02
N LYS A 85 -17.99 13.76 -2.05
CA LYS A 85 -17.47 13.13 -3.27
C LYS A 85 -18.32 11.95 -3.73
N VAL A 86 -18.85 11.14 -2.80
CA VAL A 86 -19.74 10.02 -3.10
C VAL A 86 -21.09 10.52 -3.60
N ALA A 87 -21.65 11.55 -2.98
CA ALA A 87 -22.89 12.20 -3.41
C ALA A 87 -22.74 12.86 -4.79
N ALA A 88 -21.61 13.54 -5.03
CA ALA A 88 -21.31 14.13 -6.34
C ALA A 88 -21.09 13.06 -7.42
N LEU A 89 -20.68 11.84 -7.06
CA LEU A 89 -20.50 10.75 -8.02
C LEU A 89 -21.84 10.30 -8.64
N GLY A 90 -22.94 10.38 -7.89
CA GLY A 90 -24.28 9.96 -8.36
C GLY A 90 -24.71 10.65 -9.66
N ASP A 91 -24.38 11.94 -9.81
CA ASP A 91 -24.73 12.75 -11.00
C ASP A 91 -23.69 12.66 -12.13
N THR A 92 -22.61 11.87 -11.97
CA THR A 92 -21.56 11.73 -13.00
C THR A 92 -21.85 10.59 -13.97
N THR A 93 -21.37 10.72 -15.21
CA THR A 93 -21.46 9.70 -16.26
C THR A 93 -20.84 8.35 -15.85
N LEU A 94 -19.92 8.35 -14.89
CA LEU A 94 -19.30 7.16 -14.30
C LEU A 94 -20.04 6.61 -13.07
N GLY A 95 -20.78 7.44 -12.33
CA GLY A 95 -21.57 6.97 -11.19
C GLY A 95 -22.88 6.31 -11.57
N ASN A 96 -23.49 6.75 -12.67
CA ASN A 96 -24.74 6.18 -13.21
C ASN A 96 -24.67 4.64 -13.47
N PRO A 97 -23.59 4.08 -14.05
CA PRO A 97 -23.43 2.62 -14.16
C PRO A 97 -23.02 1.93 -12.85
N THR A 98 -22.58 2.67 -11.82
CA THR A 98 -22.05 2.11 -10.56
C THR A 98 -23.15 1.88 -9.51
N GLY A 99 -24.42 2.19 -9.81
CA GLY A 99 -25.58 1.84 -8.95
C GLY A 99 -25.65 2.61 -7.63
N VAL A 100 -24.91 3.72 -7.50
CA VAL A 100 -25.00 4.63 -6.36
C VAL A 100 -26.34 5.35 -6.46
N LYS A 101 -27.25 5.05 -5.54
CA LYS A 101 -28.62 5.57 -5.56
C LYS A 101 -28.64 7.08 -5.32
N GLU A 102 -29.43 7.76 -6.14
CA GLU A 102 -29.83 9.14 -5.93
C GLU A 102 -30.60 9.26 -4.60
N GLU A 103 -30.18 10.17 -3.73
CA GLU A 103 -31.05 10.67 -2.67
C GLU A 103 -32.08 11.59 -3.34
N PRO A 104 -33.40 11.42 -3.09
CA PRO A 104 -34.42 12.20 -3.76
C PRO A 104 -34.27 13.68 -3.39
N LYS A 105 -34.05 14.54 -4.39
CA LYS A 105 -34.27 15.98 -4.27
C LYS A 105 -35.73 16.18 -3.91
N VAL A 106 -36.00 16.48 -2.63
CA VAL A 106 -37.29 17.01 -2.21
C VAL A 106 -37.34 18.45 -2.69
N ASP A 107 -37.72 18.61 -3.96
CA ASP A 107 -38.06 19.89 -4.54
C ASP A 107 -39.34 20.36 -3.84
N GLY A 108 -39.19 21.34 -2.96
CA GLY A 108 -40.29 22.05 -2.32
C GLY A 108 -41.10 22.83 -3.34
N ASN A 109 -41.96 22.14 -4.10
CA ASN A 109 -43.07 22.76 -4.81
C ASN A 109 -44.24 22.90 -3.83
N LEU A 110 -44.20 23.95 -3.01
CA LEU A 110 -45.38 24.44 -2.31
C LEU A 110 -45.93 25.63 -3.11
N LEU A 111 -46.89 25.34 -4.00
CA LEU A 111 -47.75 26.33 -4.63
C LEU A 111 -49.17 26.09 -4.09
N THR A 112 -49.55 26.87 -3.08
CA THR A 112 -50.88 27.46 -2.73
C THR A 112 -50.96 27.67 -1.22
#